data_AF-A0A1E5Q3C7-F1
#
_entry.id   AF-A0A1E5Q3C7-F1
#
_cell.length_a   1.000
_cell.length_b   1.000
_cell.length_c   1.000
_cell.angle_alpha   90.00
_cell.angle_beta   90.00
_cell.angle_gamma   90.00
#
_symmetry.space_group_name_H-M   'P 1'
#
loop_
_entity.id
_entity.type
_entity.pdbx_description
1 polymer ?
#
loop_
_entity_poly.entity_id
_entity_poly.type
_entity_poly.pdbx_seq_one_letter_code
_entity_poly.pdbx_strand_id
1 'polypeptide(L)'
;MTKTVLIVEDNALNMKLFDQLLRAGDQEMRVVNESGLYALIFKSRKAAAKRFKKWVTSEVLPTIRKTGGYNTDRQEPDSPPQHEIHFQHMRDLIDAQQEVIHQGNQIAEKRSEKTSIIKKFTQILIANTSLTDQEIADLMDRFTDTNIPEWVAWQRRIAMD
;
A
#
# COMPACT_ATOMS: atom_id res chain seq x y z
N MET A 1 11.85 4.29 -29.21
CA MET A 1 12.07 5.02 -27.94
C MET A 1 10.72 5.44 -27.39
N THR A 2 10.23 4.75 -26.36
CA THR A 2 8.95 5.04 -25.71
C THR A 2 9.21 6.15 -24.69
N LYS A 3 8.66 7.35 -24.91
CA LYS A 3 8.76 8.46 -23.96
C LYS A 3 7.57 8.40 -23.01
N THR A 4 7.84 8.23 -21.72
CA THR A 4 6.82 8.26 -20.65
C THR A 4 6.40 9.70 -20.38
N VAL A 5 5.09 9.94 -20.32
CA VAL A 5 4.49 11.23 -19.96
C VAL A 5 3.80 11.04 -18.62
N LEU A 6 4.21 11.79 -17.60
CA LEU A 6 3.50 11.84 -16.32
C LEU A 6 2.44 12.93 -16.38
N ILE A 7 1.24 12.57 -15.92
CA ILE A 7 0.11 13.49 -15.71
C ILE A 7 0.12 13.84 -14.24
N VAL A 8 0.13 15.13 -13.94
CA VAL A 8 0.11 15.64 -12.55
C VAL A 8 -1.12 16.51 -12.34
N GLU A 9 -1.78 16.34 -11.21
CA GLU A 9 -2.90 17.19 -10.79
C GLU A 9 -2.44 18.65 -10.63
N ASP A 10 -3.30 19.58 -11.05
CA ASP A 10 -3.03 21.03 -11.10
C ASP A 10 -3.07 21.64 -9.67
N ASN A 11 -2.08 21.30 -8.84
CA ASN A 11 -1.86 21.88 -7.52
C ASN A 11 -0.43 22.45 -7.41
N ALA A 12 -0.32 23.68 -6.92
CA ALA A 12 0.94 24.39 -6.73
C ALA A 12 1.94 23.65 -5.82
N LEU A 13 1.46 22.87 -4.84
CA LEU A 13 2.29 22.01 -3.99
C LEU A 13 2.90 20.85 -4.77
N ASN A 14 2.09 20.21 -5.62
CA ASN A 14 2.55 19.14 -6.50
C ASN A 14 3.60 19.69 -7.46
N MET A 15 3.35 20.82 -8.11
CA MET A 15 4.29 21.39 -9.09
C MET A 15 5.69 21.67 -8.51
N LYS A 16 5.78 22.15 -7.26
CA LYS A 16 7.07 22.36 -6.59
C LYS A 16 7.78 21.06 -6.21
N LEU A 17 7.03 20.10 -5.67
CA LEU A 17 7.55 18.77 -5.31
C LEU A 17 8.07 18.03 -6.56
N PHE A 18 7.40 18.17 -7.71
CA PHE A 18 7.82 17.54 -8.97
C PHE A 18 9.03 18.24 -9.62
N ASP A 19 9.15 19.57 -9.56
CA ASP A 19 10.36 20.27 -10.05
C ASP A 19 11.61 19.81 -9.28
N GLN A 20 11.47 19.53 -7.98
CA GLN A 20 12.56 19.03 -7.14
C GLN A 20 12.96 17.59 -7.52
N LEU A 21 12.02 16.73 -7.92
CA LEU A 21 12.29 15.36 -8.37
C LEU A 21 12.88 15.30 -9.80
N LEU A 22 12.44 16.19 -10.70
CA LEU A 22 12.95 16.26 -12.08
C LEU A 22 14.41 16.72 -12.16
N ARG A 23 14.87 17.53 -11.21
CA ARG A 23 16.28 18.00 -11.15
C ARG A 23 17.24 16.93 -10.63
N ALA A 24 16.74 15.83 -10.06
CA ALA A 24 17.54 14.81 -9.38
C ALA A 24 18.03 13.65 -10.26
N GLY A 25 17.76 13.63 -11.57
CA GLY A 25 18.28 12.59 -12.45
C GLY A 25 17.99 12.79 -13.94
N ASP A 26 18.91 12.31 -14.77
CA ASP A 26 19.09 12.50 -16.23
C ASP A 26 17.99 11.84 -17.11
N GLN A 27 16.72 12.01 -16.76
CA GLN A 27 15.58 11.46 -17.49
C GLN A 27 14.83 12.59 -18.21
N GLU A 28 14.81 12.56 -19.56
CA GLU A 28 13.92 13.41 -20.37
C GLU A 28 12.43 13.04 -20.15
N MET A 29 11.88 13.41 -19.01
CA MET A 29 10.48 13.22 -18.70
C MET A 29 9.68 14.45 -19.14
N ARG A 30 8.67 14.24 -19.99
CA ARG A 30 7.74 15.30 -20.37
C ARG A 30 6.57 15.29 -19.41
N VAL A 31 6.50 16.27 -18.54
CA VAL A 31 5.41 16.44 -17.59
C VAL A 31 4.36 17.38 -18.18
N VAL A 32 3.10 16.99 -18.06
CA VAL A 32 1.96 17.84 -18.43
C VAL A 32 0.93 17.81 -17.32
N ASN A 33 0.34 18.96 -17.02
CA ASN A 33 -0.83 19.01 -16.16
C ASN A 33 -2.08 18.60 -16.95
N GLU A 34 -3.20 18.44 -16.25
CA GLU A 34 -4.48 18.00 -16.83
C GLU A 34 -4.96 18.94 -17.97
N SER A 35 -4.86 20.25 -17.76
CA SER A 35 -5.20 21.25 -18.79
C SER A 35 -4.31 21.13 -20.04
N GLY A 36 -3.01 20.91 -19.84
CA GLY A 36 -2.03 20.65 -20.90
C GLY A 36 -2.26 19.32 -21.63
N LEU A 37 -2.65 18.28 -20.91
CA LEU A 37 -3.02 16.98 -21.47
C LEU A 37 -4.20 17.14 -22.43
N TYR A 38 -5.27 17.82 -22.02
CA TYR A 38 -6.40 18.08 -22.89
C TYR A 38 -5.98 18.89 -24.11
N ALA A 39 -5.20 19.97 -23.95
CA ALA A 39 -4.71 20.76 -25.07
C ALA A 39 -3.93 19.92 -26.10
N LEU A 40 -3.11 18.97 -25.63
CA LEU A 40 -2.39 18.04 -26.50
C LEU A 40 -3.33 17.06 -27.21
N ILE A 41 -4.31 16.51 -26.51
CA ILE A 41 -5.31 15.61 -27.11
C ILE A 41 -6.12 16.35 -28.19
N PHE A 42 -6.54 17.59 -27.92
CA PHE A 42 -7.30 18.38 -28.89
C PHE A 42 -6.47 18.77 -30.12
N LYS A 43 -5.14 18.95 -30.00
CA LYS A 43 -4.25 19.23 -31.15
C LYS A 43 -3.75 17.97 -31.88
N SER A 44 -3.81 16.81 -31.24
CA SER A 44 -3.24 15.57 -31.77
C SER A 44 -3.99 15.05 -33.02
N ARG A 45 -3.21 14.55 -33.99
CA ARG A 45 -3.72 13.91 -35.22
C ARG A 45 -3.90 12.40 -35.09
N LYS A 46 -3.49 11.79 -33.96
CA LYS A 46 -3.58 10.34 -33.73
C LYS A 46 -5.05 9.87 -33.72
N ALA A 47 -5.32 8.69 -34.26
CA ALA A 47 -6.67 8.13 -34.32
C ALA A 47 -7.35 8.02 -32.95
N ALA A 48 -6.60 7.63 -31.91
CA ALA A 48 -7.11 7.58 -30.54
C ALA A 48 -7.57 8.95 -30.02
N ALA A 49 -6.79 10.01 -30.27
CA ALA A 49 -7.14 11.37 -29.88
C ALA A 49 -8.38 11.89 -30.63
N LYS A 50 -8.53 11.53 -31.91
CA LYS A 50 -9.75 11.85 -32.69
C LYS A 50 -11.00 11.18 -32.10
N ARG A 51 -10.91 9.90 -31.70
CA ARG A 51 -12.02 9.18 -31.06
C ARG A 51 -12.39 9.81 -29.73
N PHE A 52 -11.40 10.11 -28.88
CA PHE A 52 -11.62 10.77 -27.61
C PHE A 52 -12.29 12.13 -27.78
N LYS A 53 -11.75 12.98 -28.67
CA LYS A 53 -12.33 14.28 -28.99
C LYS A 53 -13.79 14.14 -29.43
N LYS A 54 -14.09 13.20 -30.34
CA LYS A 54 -15.45 12.95 -30.80
C LYS A 54 -16.35 12.59 -29.62
N TRP A 55 -15.98 11.58 -28.83
CA TRP A 55 -16.75 11.15 -27.66
C TRP A 55 -17.02 12.29 -26.67
N VAL A 56 -15.99 13.06 -26.30
CA VAL A 56 -16.15 14.20 -25.39
C VAL A 56 -17.15 15.23 -25.97
N THR A 57 -17.02 15.56 -27.26
CA THR A 57 -17.88 16.58 -27.90
C THR A 57 -19.30 16.10 -28.22
N SER A 58 -19.50 14.82 -28.50
CA SER A 58 -20.81 14.29 -28.90
C SER A 58 -21.62 13.75 -27.73
N GLU A 59 -20.97 13.34 -26.66
CA GLU A 59 -21.62 12.63 -25.55
C GLU A 59 -21.42 13.34 -24.22
N VAL A 60 -20.17 13.55 -23.81
CA VAL A 60 -19.85 14.08 -22.47
C VAL A 60 -20.33 15.52 -22.30
N LEU A 61 -19.84 16.43 -23.16
CA LEU A 61 -20.18 17.86 -23.05
C LEU A 61 -21.68 18.13 -23.26
N PRO A 62 -22.37 17.51 -24.25
CA PRO A 62 -23.81 17.67 -24.39
C PRO A 62 -24.59 17.16 -23.17
N THR A 63 -24.16 16.05 -22.57
CA THR A 63 -24.78 15.52 -21.34
C THR A 63 -24.61 16.51 -20.21
N ILE A 64 -23.38 16.92 -19.89
CA ILE A 64 -23.10 17.90 -18.82
C ILE A 64 -23.89 19.20 -19.04
N ARG A 65 -23.97 19.72 -20.27
CA ARG A 65 -24.76 20.92 -20.58
C ARG A 65 -26.25 20.75 -20.27
N LYS A 66 -26.81 19.54 -20.47
CA LYS A 66 -28.24 19.26 -20.28
C LYS A 66 -28.58 18.88 -18.84
N THR A 67 -27.72 18.10 -18.17
CA THR A 67 -28.00 17.47 -16.88
C THR A 67 -27.21 18.07 -15.72
N GLY A 68 -26.24 18.95 -16.00
CA GLY A 68 -25.36 19.54 -14.98
C GLY A 68 -24.19 18.65 -14.55
N GLY A 69 -24.11 17.40 -15.04
CA GLY A 69 -23.05 16.46 -14.71
C GLY A 69 -23.04 15.24 -15.64
N TYR A 70 -21.94 14.50 -15.69
CA TYR A 70 -21.83 13.25 -16.44
C TYR A 70 -21.77 12.07 -15.48
N ASN A 71 -22.86 11.32 -15.36
CA ASN A 71 -22.93 10.10 -14.56
C ASN A 71 -22.78 8.90 -15.49
N THR A 72 -21.89 7.98 -15.14
CA THR A 72 -21.70 6.71 -15.86
C THR A 72 -22.78 5.68 -15.54
N ASP A 73 -23.71 6.01 -14.64
CA ASP A 73 -24.85 5.17 -14.24
C ASP A 73 -25.96 5.18 -15.30
N ARG A 74 -25.61 4.91 -16.56
CA ARG A 74 -26.61 4.45 -17.51
C ARG A 74 -26.98 3.03 -17.09
N GLN A 75 -27.90 2.93 -16.12
CA GLN A 75 -28.54 1.67 -15.78
C GLN A 75 -29.24 1.15 -17.03
N GLU A 76 -28.83 -0.02 -17.51
CA GLU A 76 -29.62 -0.76 -18.48
C GLU A 76 -30.96 -1.13 -17.83
N PRO A 77 -32.09 -0.68 -18.37
CA PRO A 77 -33.39 -0.94 -17.76
C PRO A 77 -33.88 -2.33 -18.22
N ASP A 78 -33.29 -3.42 -17.71
CA ASP A 78 -33.99 -4.72 -17.57
C ASP A 78 -33.20 -5.88 -16.91
N SER A 79 -32.08 -5.62 -16.21
CA SER A 79 -31.42 -6.72 -15.47
C SER A 79 -32.07 -6.91 -14.09
N PRO A 80 -32.50 -8.14 -13.69
CA PRO A 80 -32.91 -8.40 -12.31
C PRO A 80 -31.79 -8.00 -11.33
N PRO A 81 -32.06 -7.72 -10.03
CA PRO A 81 -31.11 -7.07 -9.12
C PRO A 81 -29.91 -7.98 -8.77
N GLN A 82 -28.99 -8.16 -9.72
CA GLN A 82 -27.75 -8.92 -9.57
C GLN A 82 -26.79 -8.20 -8.61
N HIS A 83 -26.97 -6.88 -8.47
CA HIS A 83 -26.18 -6.05 -7.57
C HIS A 83 -26.36 -6.43 -6.09
N GLU A 84 -27.56 -6.81 -5.65
CA GLU A 84 -27.79 -7.12 -4.23
C GLU A 84 -27.04 -8.38 -3.79
N ILE A 85 -27.06 -9.43 -4.62
CA ILE A 85 -26.37 -10.69 -4.35
C ILE A 85 -24.85 -10.48 -4.37
N HIS A 86 -24.34 -9.65 -5.30
CA HIS A 86 -22.91 -9.34 -5.39
C HIS A 86 -22.43 -8.52 -4.20
N PHE A 87 -23.19 -7.51 -3.76
CA PHE A 87 -22.82 -6.68 -2.61
C PHE A 87 -22.86 -7.43 -1.29
N GLN A 88 -23.82 -8.31 -1.08
CA GLN A 88 -23.87 -9.12 0.14
C GLN A 88 -22.68 -10.07 0.21
N HIS A 89 -22.37 -10.77 -0.89
CA HIS A 89 -21.20 -11.63 -0.97
C HIS A 89 -19.89 -10.86 -0.73
N MET A 90 -19.76 -9.66 -1.29
CA MET A 90 -18.59 -8.80 -1.04
C MET A 90 -18.46 -8.39 0.43
N ARG A 91 -19.56 -8.08 1.14
CA ARG A 91 -19.52 -7.78 2.58
C ARG A 91 -19.08 -8.99 3.38
N ASP A 92 -19.66 -10.16 3.10
CA ASP A 92 -19.33 -11.40 3.79
C ASP A 92 -17.83 -11.73 3.65
N LEU A 93 -17.25 -11.49 2.46
CA LEU A 93 -15.81 -11.66 2.22
C LEU A 93 -14.94 -10.66 2.99
N ILE A 94 -15.38 -9.40 3.11
CA ILE A 94 -14.67 -8.37 3.88
C ILE A 94 -14.69 -8.71 5.37
N ASP A 95 -15.84 -9.12 5.90
CA ASP A 95 -16.00 -9.47 7.32
C ASP A 95 -15.15 -10.70 7.67
N ALA A 96 -15.17 -11.73 6.81
CA ALA A 96 -14.31 -12.90 6.96
C ALA A 96 -12.82 -12.53 6.95
N GLN A 97 -12.40 -11.58 6.10
CA GLN A 97 -11.01 -11.12 6.07
C GLN A 97 -10.63 -10.34 7.34
N GLN A 98 -11.52 -9.49 7.86
CA GLN A 98 -11.29 -8.74 9.10
C GLN A 98 -11.14 -9.67 10.31
N GLU A 99 -11.92 -10.75 10.37
CA GLU A 99 -11.80 -11.73 11.44
C GLU A 99 -10.44 -12.46 11.41
N VAL A 100 -9.97 -12.84 10.21
CA VAL A 100 -8.63 -13.43 10.04
C VAL A 100 -7.54 -12.44 10.47
N ILE A 101 -7.66 -11.15 10.14
CA ILE A 101 -6.71 -10.10 10.58
C ILE A 101 -6.72 -9.97 12.10
N HIS A 102 -7.89 -10.00 12.74
CA HIS A 102 -8.02 -9.89 14.19
C HIS A 102 -7.34 -11.08 14.91
N GLN A 103 -7.57 -12.30 14.42
CA GLN A 103 -6.91 -13.50 14.96
C GLN A 103 -5.38 -13.43 14.80
N GLY A 104 -4.91 -12.97 13.63
CA GLY A 104 -3.48 -12.76 13.38
C GLY A 104 -2.84 -11.77 14.35
N ASN A 105 -3.52 -10.65 14.65
CA ASN A 105 -3.04 -9.65 15.61
C ASN A 105 -2.97 -10.19 17.04
N GLN A 106 -3.96 -10.96 17.49
CA GLN A 106 -3.91 -11.57 18.82
C GLN A 106 -2.79 -12.63 18.95
N ILE A 107 -2.54 -13.40 17.89
CA ILE A 107 -1.42 -14.35 17.85
C ILE A 107 -0.08 -13.60 17.90
N ALA A 108 0.05 -12.48 17.19
CA ALA A 108 1.24 -11.63 17.22
C ALA A 108 1.47 -11.00 18.60
N GLU A 109 0.42 -10.54 19.27
CA GLU A 109 0.49 -9.95 20.61
C GLU A 109 0.93 -10.97 21.67
N LYS A 110 0.32 -12.17 21.68
CA LYS A 110 0.73 -13.28 22.55
C LYS A 110 2.19 -13.70 22.30
N ARG A 111 2.64 -13.71 21.04
CA ARG A 111 4.04 -13.99 20.68
C ARG A 111 5.00 -12.89 21.15
N SER A 112 4.61 -11.62 21.04
CA SER A 112 5.38 -10.47 21.53
C SER A 112 5.56 -10.52 23.06
N GLU A 113 4.49 -10.85 23.79
CA GLU A 113 4.53 -10.99 25.25
C GLU A 113 5.44 -12.15 25.68
N LYS A 114 5.30 -13.34 25.06
CA LYS A 114 6.20 -14.47 25.31
C LYS A 114 7.67 -14.09 25.06
N THR A 115 7.95 -13.34 23.98
CA THR A 115 9.30 -12.87 23.65
C THR A 115 9.83 -11.85 24.67
N SER A 116 8.96 -10.97 25.19
CA SER A 116 9.31 -9.97 26.22
C SER A 116 9.70 -10.64 27.54
N ILE A 117 8.96 -11.66 27.95
CA ILE A 117 9.26 -12.43 29.17
C ILE A 117 10.60 -13.16 29.03
N ILE A 118 10.82 -13.85 27.91
CA ILE A 118 12.08 -14.55 27.61
C ILE A 118 13.27 -13.57 27.62
N LYS A 119 13.12 -12.38 26.99
CA LYS A 119 14.13 -11.31 27.01
C LYS A 119 14.47 -10.85 28.42
N LYS A 120 13.47 -10.55 29.25
CA LYS A 120 13.66 -10.08 30.62
C LYS A 120 14.37 -11.12 31.48
N PHE A 121 13.96 -12.38 31.38
CA PHE A 121 14.58 -13.47 32.13
C PHE A 121 16.04 -13.71 31.71
N THR A 122 16.30 -13.71 30.40
CA THR A 122 17.67 -13.82 29.85
C THR A 122 18.55 -12.67 30.36
N GLN A 123 18.03 -11.44 30.38
CA GLN A 123 18.76 -10.28 30.90
C GLN A 123 19.12 -10.42 32.39
N ILE A 124 18.19 -10.97 33.20
CA ILE A 124 18.42 -11.21 34.63
C ILE A 124 19.52 -12.26 34.82
N LEU A 125 19.52 -13.35 34.04
CA LEU A 125 20.55 -14.39 34.11
C LEU A 125 21.92 -13.83 33.74
N ILE A 126 22.02 -13.07 32.63
CA ILE A 126 23.28 -12.44 32.20
C ILE A 126 23.81 -11.48 33.26
N ALA A 127 22.94 -10.70 33.91
CA ALA A 127 23.35 -9.66 34.86
C ALA A 127 23.72 -10.20 36.26
N ASN A 128 23.15 -11.34 36.67
CA ASN A 128 23.24 -11.81 38.07
C ASN A 128 23.91 -13.17 38.23
N THR A 129 24.39 -13.78 37.15
CA THR A 129 25.06 -15.10 37.21
C THR A 129 26.35 -15.11 36.40
N SER A 130 27.29 -15.99 36.79
CA SER A 130 28.54 -16.20 36.06
C SER A 130 28.41 -17.21 34.91
N LEU A 131 27.18 -17.49 34.48
CA LEU A 131 26.90 -18.51 33.46
C LEU A 131 27.45 -18.10 32.09
N THR A 132 27.93 -19.09 31.35
CA THR A 132 28.36 -18.94 29.95
C THR A 132 27.16 -18.88 29.01
N ASP A 133 27.36 -18.33 27.80
CA ASP A 133 26.26 -18.21 26.81
C ASP A 133 25.68 -19.58 26.40
N GLN A 134 26.52 -20.63 26.42
CA GLN A 134 26.09 -22.02 26.19
C GLN A 134 25.21 -22.55 27.33
N GLU A 135 25.59 -22.31 28.59
CA GLU A 135 24.80 -22.74 29.75
C GLU A 135 23.47 -21.98 29.86
N ILE A 136 23.46 -20.69 29.49
CA ILE A 136 22.24 -19.90 29.41
C ILE A 136 21.35 -20.42 28.28
N ALA A 137 21.90 -20.75 27.12
CA ALA A 137 21.15 -21.32 26.00
C ALA A 137 20.52 -22.69 26.36
N ASP A 138 21.29 -23.60 26.97
CA ASP A 138 20.81 -24.90 27.43
C ASP A 138 19.74 -24.79 28.52
N LEU A 139 19.83 -23.77 29.38
CA LEU A 139 18.82 -23.48 30.39
C LEU A 139 17.53 -22.96 29.74
N MET A 140 17.63 -22.06 28.77
CA MET A 140 16.48 -21.46 28.08
C MET A 140 15.75 -22.45 27.18
N ASP A 141 16.46 -23.37 26.53
CA ASP A 141 15.89 -24.43 25.68
C ASP A 141 14.85 -25.26 26.45
N ARG A 142 15.17 -25.63 27.70
CA ARG A 142 14.27 -26.35 28.63
C ARG A 142 12.96 -25.63 28.97
N PHE A 143 12.90 -24.31 28.78
CA PHE A 143 11.73 -23.50 29.12
C PHE A 143 10.93 -23.00 27.91
N THR A 144 11.49 -23.11 26.71
CA THR A 144 10.94 -22.39 25.54
C THR A 144 10.73 -23.26 24.30
N ASP A 145 11.20 -24.51 24.31
CA ASP A 145 11.07 -25.50 23.22
C ASP A 145 11.59 -24.96 21.87
N THR A 146 12.66 -24.17 21.89
CA THR A 146 13.26 -23.56 20.69
C THR A 146 14.78 -23.65 20.74
N ASN A 147 15.44 -23.98 19.62
CA ASN A 147 16.91 -24.05 19.56
C ASN A 147 17.51 -22.62 19.55
N ILE A 148 18.08 -22.20 20.69
CA ILE A 148 18.35 -20.80 21.11
C ILE A 148 19.83 -20.29 21.11
N PRO A 149 20.90 -20.98 20.64
CA PRO A 149 22.27 -20.47 20.82
C PRO A 149 22.57 -19.08 20.19
N GLU A 150 22.02 -18.76 19.02
CA GLU A 150 22.46 -17.60 18.23
C GLU A 150 21.90 -16.26 18.72
N TRP A 151 20.63 -16.23 19.13
CA TRP A 151 19.96 -15.00 19.56
C TRP A 151 20.42 -14.54 20.96
N VAL A 152 20.77 -15.46 21.86
CA VAL A 152 21.36 -15.14 23.18
C VAL A 152 22.74 -14.51 23.00
N ALA A 153 23.57 -15.08 22.13
CA ALA A 153 24.88 -14.52 21.78
C ALA A 153 24.77 -13.11 21.15
N TRP A 154 23.74 -12.88 20.33
CA TRP A 154 23.45 -11.55 19.76
C TRP A 154 22.99 -10.54 20.82
N GLN A 155 22.18 -10.95 21.79
CA GLN A 155 21.68 -10.05 22.84
C GLN A 155 22.80 -9.55 23.78
N ARG A 156 23.81 -10.38 24.08
CA ARG A 156 24.99 -9.97 24.87
C ARG A 156 25.91 -9.03 24.09
N ARG A 157 25.98 -9.18 22.76
CA ARG A 157 26.76 -8.31 21.87
C ARG A 157 26.18 -6.89 21.77
N ILE A 158 24.85 -6.75 21.80
CA ILE A 158 24.16 -5.43 21.82
C ILE A 158 24.33 -4.71 23.16
N ALA A 159 24.46 -5.44 24.26
CA ALA A 159 24.61 -4.83 25.60
C ALA A 159 26.05 -4.32 25.89
N MET A 160 27.00 -4.51 24.96
CA MET A 160 28.39 -4.08 25.10
C MET A 160 28.82 -2.97 24.12
N ASP A 161 27.92 -2.48 23.27
CA ASP A 161 28.03 -1.23 22.49
C ASP A 161 27.17 -0.13 23.13
#